data_AF-A0AAQ4PS34-F1
#
_entry.id   AF-A0AAQ4PS34-F1
#
_cell.length_a   1.000
_cell.length_b   1.000
_cell.length_c   1.000
_cell.angle_alpha   90.00
_cell.angle_beta   90.00
_cell.angle_gamma   90.00
#
_symmetry.space_group_name_H-M   'P 1'
#
loop_
_entity.id
_entity.type
_entity.pdbx_description
1 polymer ?
#
loop_
_entity_poly.entity_id
_entity_poly.type
_entity_poly.pdbx_seq_one_letter_code
_entity_poly.pdbx_strand_id
1 'polypeptide(L)'
;MDARLALLHLWTVLVLLTAELKRIDAAEVYTNTWAVQINGGPEEADRIAREHGFINYGNVFGDYYHFRHHAVEKRALSGHRGTHNRLEKEPKVKLTAEQKPRVSFQSTPTHQDLNTKAAWALGYTGKGVVVTILDDGIEKDHPDLIGNYDPEASYDVNDGDADPQPRYTQRNENRHGTRCAGEVAAAADNGVCGVGVAYDAKIGGVRMLDGEVTDVVEAHSLSLNPQHIHIYSASWGPEDDGKSLDGPAKLAKEAFLQGITKGRGGQGSIFVWASGNGGREQDSCNCDGYTNSIYTLSISSTTQSGNVPWYSEPCSSTLATTFSSGNPGEKQIVTTDLRQKCTDSHTGTSASAPLAAGIIALALEANVNLTWRDMQHLVVRTSRPGHLSAGDWKTNGVGRRVSHSYGYGLLDAGAMVTLAQGWTTVAPQHQCVHTIKSVDACWGRPEYVRSLEHVQARITLSHNQRGKLAIHLISPLGTCSTLLFPRPNDFSSEGFNDWAFMTTHSWGEDPQGEWTLEIENFTLILWGTGSSVFNPSSSDFPRPSNNSCKTFDAQQICIGEIIQASLKL
;
A
#
# COMPACT_ATOMS: atom_id res chain seq x y z
N MET A 1 49.23 32.47 -37.33
CA MET A 1 49.06 31.03 -37.05
C MET A 1 49.19 30.86 -35.56
N ASP A 2 48.05 30.71 -34.91
CA ASP A 2 47.82 31.15 -33.53
C ASP A 2 47.93 29.99 -32.54
N ALA A 3 48.83 30.12 -31.56
CA ALA A 3 49.10 29.10 -30.53
C ALA A 3 47.85 28.72 -29.69
N ARG A 4 46.79 29.55 -29.75
CA ARG A 4 45.52 29.31 -29.07
C ARG A 4 44.68 28.20 -29.73
N LEU A 5 44.78 28.01 -31.05
CA LEU A 5 44.05 26.96 -31.76
C LEU A 5 44.69 25.57 -31.52
N ALA A 6 46.01 25.53 -31.39
CA ALA A 6 46.74 24.30 -31.06
C ALA A 6 46.44 23.80 -29.64
N LEU A 7 46.28 24.71 -28.66
CA LEU A 7 45.92 24.36 -27.28
C LEU A 7 44.48 23.85 -27.14
N LEU A 8 43.54 24.38 -27.93
CA LEU A 8 42.16 23.89 -27.98
C LEU A 8 42.04 22.51 -28.64
N HIS A 9 42.84 22.23 -29.67
CA HIS A 9 42.92 20.90 -30.27
C HIS A 9 43.62 19.88 -29.37
N LEU A 10 44.67 20.26 -28.65
CA LEU A 10 45.33 19.39 -27.66
C LEU A 10 44.42 19.05 -26.48
N TRP A 11 43.60 20.00 -26.00
CA TRP A 11 42.62 19.74 -24.95
C TRP A 11 41.45 18.86 -25.40
N THR A 12 40.93 19.07 -26.61
CA THR A 12 39.86 18.21 -27.15
C THR A 12 40.35 16.80 -27.45
N VAL A 13 41.59 16.64 -27.92
CA VAL A 13 42.21 15.31 -28.10
C VAL A 13 42.49 14.63 -26.75
N LEU A 14 42.91 15.35 -25.71
CA LEU A 14 43.12 14.79 -24.37
C LEU A 14 41.81 14.40 -23.66
N VAL A 15 40.73 15.17 -23.87
CA VAL A 15 39.39 14.85 -23.37
C VAL A 15 38.77 13.68 -24.14
N LEU A 16 39.04 13.55 -25.44
CA LEU A 16 38.60 12.38 -26.22
C LEU A 16 39.43 11.11 -25.91
N LEU A 17 40.74 11.23 -25.64
CA LEU A 17 41.60 10.13 -25.19
C LEU A 17 41.33 9.69 -23.74
N THR A 18 40.66 10.52 -22.93
CA THR A 18 40.21 10.14 -21.57
C THR A 18 38.74 9.68 -21.53
N ALA A 19 37.98 9.87 -22.63
CA ALA A 19 36.60 9.42 -22.77
C ALA A 19 36.45 8.03 -23.44
N GLU A 20 37.50 7.47 -24.05
CA GLU A 20 37.54 6.09 -24.52
C GLU A 20 38.56 5.25 -23.74
N LEU A 21 38.17 4.75 -22.55
CA LEU A 21 38.56 3.46 -21.97
C LEU A 21 38.18 3.39 -20.49
N LYS A 22 36.86 3.33 -20.21
CA LYS A 22 36.33 2.57 -19.07
C LYS A 22 35.03 1.88 -19.52
N ARG A 23 35.17 0.92 -20.44
CA ARG A 23 34.33 -0.28 -20.32
C ARG A 23 34.81 -0.97 -19.05
N ILE A 24 34.01 -0.91 -18.00
CA ILE A 24 34.16 -1.86 -16.90
C ILE A 24 33.67 -3.18 -17.49
N ASP A 25 34.58 -3.94 -18.09
CA ASP A 25 34.34 -5.37 -18.26
C ASP A 25 34.13 -5.92 -16.85
N ALA A 26 32.95 -6.48 -16.60
CA ALA A 26 32.67 -7.20 -15.37
C ALA A 26 33.76 -8.27 -15.21
N ALA A 27 34.50 -8.22 -14.10
CA ALA A 27 35.53 -9.21 -13.82
C ALA A 27 34.90 -10.62 -13.87
N GLU A 28 35.29 -11.43 -14.85
CA GLU A 28 34.80 -12.80 -14.98
C GLU A 28 35.32 -13.62 -13.80
N VAL A 29 34.45 -13.96 -12.86
CA VAL A 29 34.77 -14.84 -11.73
C VAL A 29 34.52 -16.28 -12.17
N TYR A 30 35.50 -17.16 -11.98
CA TYR A 30 35.39 -18.59 -12.31
C TYR A 30 35.17 -19.42 -11.04
N THR A 31 34.37 -20.49 -11.12
CA THR A 31 34.14 -21.42 -10.01
C THR A 31 34.98 -22.68 -10.16
N ASN A 32 35.13 -23.46 -9.08
CA ASN A 32 35.82 -24.74 -9.13
C ASN A 32 34.94 -25.91 -9.59
N THR A 33 33.90 -25.65 -10.39
CA THR A 33 33.01 -26.69 -10.94
C THR A 33 32.91 -26.63 -12.46
N TRP A 34 32.69 -27.79 -13.08
CA TRP A 34 32.64 -28.00 -14.52
C TRP A 34 31.41 -28.84 -14.88
N ALA A 35 30.77 -28.50 -15.98
CA ALA A 35 29.86 -29.41 -16.67
C ALA A 35 30.66 -30.14 -17.76
N VAL A 36 30.61 -31.47 -17.75
CA VAL A 36 31.41 -32.33 -18.62
C VAL A 36 30.49 -33.30 -19.34
N GLN A 37 30.56 -33.35 -20.66
CA GLN A 37 29.81 -34.33 -21.45
C GLN A 37 30.65 -35.59 -21.70
N ILE A 38 30.18 -36.74 -21.21
CA ILE A 38 30.90 -38.02 -21.27
C ILE A 38 29.99 -39.11 -21.81
N ASN A 39 30.34 -39.65 -22.98
CA ASN A 39 29.61 -40.75 -23.59
C ASN A 39 30.21 -42.07 -23.08
N GLY A 40 29.52 -42.73 -22.15
CA GLY A 40 30.03 -43.95 -21.48
C GLY A 40 29.32 -44.32 -20.18
N GLY A 41 28.40 -43.48 -19.70
CA GLY A 41 27.61 -43.71 -18.50
C GLY A 41 28.32 -43.27 -17.20
N PRO A 42 27.63 -43.38 -16.04
CA PRO A 42 28.10 -42.85 -14.76
C PRO A 42 29.43 -43.43 -14.29
N GLU A 43 29.68 -44.72 -14.55
CA GLU A 43 30.92 -45.39 -14.15
C GLU A 43 32.16 -44.80 -14.86
N GLU A 44 32.02 -44.47 -16.14
CA GLU A 44 33.10 -43.85 -16.90
C GLU A 44 33.31 -42.39 -16.48
N ALA A 45 32.25 -41.68 -16.12
CA ALA A 45 32.34 -40.34 -15.54
C ALA A 45 33.09 -40.35 -14.20
N ASP A 46 32.84 -41.33 -13.32
CA ASP A 46 33.56 -41.49 -12.05
C ASP A 46 35.04 -41.86 -12.24
N ARG A 47 35.35 -42.66 -13.28
CA ARG A 47 36.73 -42.98 -13.64
C ARG A 47 37.49 -41.74 -14.10
N ILE A 48 36.92 -40.99 -15.06
CA ILE A 48 37.52 -39.78 -15.63
C ILE A 48 37.67 -38.68 -14.57
N ALA A 49 36.67 -38.50 -13.69
CA ALA A 49 36.78 -37.55 -12.59
C ALA A 49 37.99 -37.87 -11.69
N ARG A 50 38.13 -39.11 -11.24
CA ARG A 50 39.25 -39.53 -10.37
C ARG A 50 40.61 -39.39 -11.04
N GLU A 51 40.72 -39.82 -12.29
CA GLU A 51 41.96 -39.78 -13.07
C GLU A 51 42.50 -38.35 -13.23
N HIS A 52 41.59 -37.38 -13.39
CA HIS A 52 41.96 -35.97 -13.61
C HIS A 52 41.88 -35.10 -12.33
N GLY A 53 41.67 -35.69 -11.16
CA GLY A 53 41.69 -34.97 -9.87
C GLY A 53 40.38 -34.23 -9.53
N PHE A 54 39.27 -34.64 -10.11
CA PHE A 54 37.92 -34.12 -9.88
C PHE A 54 37.08 -35.08 -9.03
N ILE A 55 36.07 -34.52 -8.37
CA ILE A 55 35.00 -35.25 -7.72
C ILE A 55 33.79 -35.16 -8.65
N ASN A 56 33.26 -36.30 -9.07
CA ASN A 56 31.98 -36.36 -9.79
C ASN A 56 30.82 -36.22 -8.80
N TYR A 57 29.99 -35.19 -8.99
CA TYR A 57 28.81 -34.92 -8.18
C TYR A 57 27.54 -35.55 -8.78
N GLY A 58 27.66 -36.28 -9.89
CA GLY A 58 26.57 -37.04 -10.49
C GLY A 58 26.13 -36.50 -11.85
N ASN A 59 25.19 -37.24 -12.45
CA ASN A 59 24.60 -36.88 -13.74
C ASN A 59 23.66 -35.67 -13.59
N VAL A 60 23.80 -34.71 -14.49
CA VAL A 60 22.95 -33.51 -14.54
C VAL A 60 21.75 -33.78 -15.44
N PHE A 61 22.01 -34.23 -16.68
CA PHE A 61 21.01 -34.74 -17.62
C PHE A 61 21.72 -35.41 -18.81
N GLY A 62 21.13 -36.46 -19.38
CA GLY A 62 21.70 -37.16 -20.55
C GLY A 62 23.12 -37.64 -20.28
N ASP A 63 24.07 -37.27 -21.16
CA ASP A 63 25.50 -37.59 -21.01
C ASP A 63 26.29 -36.49 -20.27
N TYR A 64 25.64 -35.52 -19.61
CA TYR A 64 26.30 -34.43 -18.90
C TYR A 64 26.44 -34.72 -17.40
N TYR A 65 27.66 -34.52 -16.88
CA TYR A 65 28.04 -34.79 -15.49
C TYR A 65 28.67 -33.55 -14.85
N HIS A 66 28.47 -33.41 -13.54
CA HIS A 66 28.95 -32.26 -12.77
C HIS A 66 30.23 -32.61 -12.03
N PHE A 67 31.36 -32.03 -12.45
CA PHE A 67 32.67 -32.27 -11.86
C PHE A 67 33.11 -31.09 -11.00
N ARG A 68 33.84 -31.35 -9.92
CA ARG A 68 34.45 -30.30 -9.09
C ARG A 68 35.91 -30.62 -8.79
N HIS A 69 36.78 -29.64 -8.91
CA HIS A 69 38.19 -29.83 -8.59
C HIS A 69 38.47 -29.50 -7.12
N HIS A 70 39.05 -30.44 -6.39
CA HIS A 70 39.28 -30.34 -4.95
C HIS A 70 40.34 -29.30 -4.55
N ALA A 71 41.34 -29.04 -5.41
CA ALA A 71 42.47 -28.15 -5.12
C ALA A 71 42.34 -26.73 -5.73
N VAL A 72 41.16 -26.35 -6.25
CA VAL A 72 40.92 -25.01 -6.82
C VAL A 72 40.01 -24.20 -5.87
N GLU A 73 40.40 -22.95 -5.59
CA GLU A 73 39.64 -22.05 -4.70
C GLU A 73 38.21 -21.80 -5.20
N LYS A 74 37.27 -21.61 -4.27
CA LYS A 74 35.82 -21.48 -4.58
C LYS A 74 35.48 -20.30 -5.51
N ARG A 75 36.33 -19.27 -5.60
CA ARG A 75 36.19 -18.10 -6.50
C ARG A 75 37.57 -17.61 -6.92
N ALA A 76 37.86 -17.63 -8.21
CA ALA A 76 39.14 -17.14 -8.76
C ALA A 76 38.88 -16.04 -9.81
N LEU A 77 39.75 -15.02 -9.82
CA LEU A 77 39.72 -13.89 -10.78
C LEU A 77 40.41 -14.21 -12.12
N SER A 78 40.89 -15.43 -12.30
CA SER A 78 41.53 -15.93 -13.52
C SER A 78 41.15 -17.39 -13.75
N GLY A 79 40.66 -17.74 -14.93
CA GLY A 79 40.27 -19.12 -15.26
C GLY A 79 41.44 -20.10 -15.23
N HIS A 80 41.22 -21.32 -14.74
CA HIS A 80 42.28 -22.33 -14.57
C HIS A 80 42.57 -23.08 -15.88
N ARG A 81 43.17 -22.37 -16.85
CA ARG A 81 43.50 -22.90 -18.20
C ARG A 81 44.22 -24.25 -18.19
N GLY A 82 45.09 -24.52 -17.21
CA GLY A 82 45.85 -25.78 -17.14
C GLY A 82 45.03 -27.02 -16.80
N THR A 83 43.94 -26.88 -16.05
CA THR A 83 43.08 -28.02 -15.65
C THR A 83 41.96 -28.22 -16.68
N HIS A 84 41.40 -27.13 -17.20
CA HIS A 84 40.46 -27.15 -18.32
C HIS A 84 41.04 -27.83 -19.57
N ASN A 85 42.26 -27.44 -19.99
CA ASN A 85 42.92 -28.01 -21.17
C ASN A 85 43.29 -29.50 -21.03
N ARG A 86 43.36 -30.06 -19.81
CA ARG A 86 43.65 -31.49 -19.59
C ARG A 86 42.39 -32.33 -19.78
N LEU A 87 41.24 -31.83 -19.32
CA LEU A 87 39.95 -32.49 -19.49
C LEU A 87 39.43 -32.42 -20.93
N GLU A 88 39.66 -31.31 -21.64
CA GLU A 88 39.30 -31.21 -23.07
C GLU A 88 40.12 -32.14 -23.97
N LYS A 89 41.32 -32.54 -23.53
CA LYS A 89 42.19 -33.45 -24.29
C LYS A 89 41.89 -34.93 -24.03
N GLU A 90 40.97 -35.25 -23.13
CA GLU A 90 40.52 -36.62 -22.86
C GLU A 90 39.64 -37.12 -24.03
N PRO A 91 40.00 -38.21 -24.74
CA PRO A 91 39.32 -38.63 -25.98
C PRO A 91 37.81 -38.89 -25.86
N LYS A 92 37.33 -39.19 -24.66
CA LYS A 92 35.92 -39.48 -24.38
C LYS A 92 35.12 -38.28 -23.87
N VAL A 93 35.79 -37.17 -23.58
CA VAL A 93 35.15 -35.93 -23.15
C VAL A 93 34.87 -35.10 -24.40
N LYS A 94 33.58 -34.93 -24.72
CA LYS A 94 33.18 -34.19 -25.94
C LYS A 94 33.16 -32.68 -25.74
N LEU A 95 32.85 -32.25 -24.52
CA LEU A 95 32.73 -30.84 -24.19
C LEU A 95 32.99 -30.65 -22.71
N THR A 96 33.76 -29.61 -22.37
CA THR A 96 33.88 -29.13 -21.00
C THR A 96 33.56 -27.65 -20.93
N ALA A 97 32.83 -27.26 -19.90
CA ALA A 97 32.54 -25.86 -19.62
C ALA A 97 32.77 -25.57 -18.13
N GLU A 98 33.79 -24.76 -17.82
CA GLU A 98 34.00 -24.21 -16.47
C GLU A 98 32.81 -23.33 -16.13
N GLN A 99 32.15 -23.61 -15.01
CA GLN A 99 30.93 -22.92 -14.63
C GLN A 99 31.29 -21.52 -14.11
N LYS A 100 30.64 -20.50 -14.66
CA LYS A 100 30.68 -19.13 -14.15
C LYS A 100 29.51 -18.95 -13.18
N PRO A 101 29.71 -18.32 -12.02
CA PRO A 101 28.57 -17.93 -11.21
C PRO A 101 27.76 -16.91 -12.00
N ARG A 102 26.45 -17.16 -12.18
CA ARG A 102 25.51 -16.09 -12.52
C ARG A 102 25.44 -15.17 -11.31
N VAL A 103 26.29 -14.15 -11.29
CA VAL A 103 26.11 -13.02 -10.40
C VAL A 103 24.94 -12.25 -10.98
N SER A 104 23.74 -12.50 -10.45
CA SER A 104 22.75 -11.42 -10.41
C SER A 104 23.44 -10.31 -9.64
N PHE A 105 23.82 -9.23 -10.32
CA PHE A 105 24.06 -7.99 -9.62
C PHE A 105 22.72 -7.65 -8.96
N GLN A 106 22.53 -8.07 -7.72
CA GLN A 106 21.81 -7.24 -6.78
C GLN A 106 22.69 -5.99 -6.66
N SER A 107 22.48 -5.04 -7.58
CA SER A 107 22.34 -3.69 -7.07
C SER A 107 21.30 -3.82 -5.98
N THR A 108 21.71 -3.76 -4.71
CA THR A 108 20.79 -3.21 -3.71
C THR A 108 20.28 -1.93 -4.34
N PRO A 109 18.99 -1.84 -4.72
CA PRO A 109 18.48 -0.56 -5.15
C PRO A 109 18.61 0.28 -3.88
N THR A 110 19.55 1.21 -3.87
CA THR A 110 19.53 2.32 -2.93
C THR A 110 18.36 3.26 -3.23
N HIS A 111 17.51 2.91 -4.21
CA HIS A 111 16.31 3.60 -4.63
C HIS A 111 15.11 2.66 -4.44
N GLN A 112 14.25 2.98 -3.47
CA GLN A 112 12.97 2.30 -3.30
C GLN A 112 11.95 2.94 -4.25
N ASP A 113 11.13 2.12 -4.88
CA ASP A 113 10.07 2.55 -5.78
C ASP A 113 8.86 1.60 -5.66
N LEU A 114 7.80 1.87 -6.43
CA LEU A 114 6.55 1.11 -6.42
C LEU A 114 6.62 -0.18 -7.27
N ASN A 115 7.82 -0.56 -7.73
CA ASN A 115 8.08 -1.74 -8.55
C ASN A 115 7.25 -1.80 -9.87
N THR A 116 6.94 -0.64 -10.44
CA THR A 116 6.14 -0.51 -11.68
C THR A 116 6.83 -1.10 -12.89
N LYS A 117 8.15 -0.96 -12.98
CA LYS A 117 8.94 -1.58 -14.06
C LYS A 117 8.80 -3.10 -14.12
N ALA A 118 8.58 -3.77 -13.00
CA ALA A 118 8.33 -5.21 -13.00
C ALA A 118 6.99 -5.56 -13.64
N ALA A 119 5.93 -4.77 -13.38
CA ALA A 119 4.64 -4.92 -14.05
C ALA A 119 4.75 -4.61 -15.55
N TRP A 120 5.44 -3.52 -15.93
CA TRP A 120 5.67 -3.16 -17.33
C TRP A 120 6.48 -4.23 -18.08
N ALA A 121 7.48 -4.83 -17.43
CA ALA A 121 8.27 -5.93 -18.02
C ALA A 121 7.45 -7.21 -18.23
N LEU A 122 6.36 -7.40 -17.49
CA LEU A 122 5.38 -8.46 -17.71
C LEU A 122 4.37 -8.12 -18.83
N GLY A 123 4.42 -6.91 -19.39
CA GLY A 123 3.58 -6.46 -20.48
C GLY A 123 2.29 -5.75 -20.06
N TYR A 124 2.16 -5.36 -18.79
CA TYR A 124 1.00 -4.66 -18.27
C TYR A 124 1.30 -3.17 -18.13
N THR A 125 0.52 -2.34 -18.80
CA THR A 125 0.73 -0.89 -18.93
C THR A 125 -0.55 -0.08 -18.68
N GLY A 126 -1.62 -0.75 -18.26
CA GLY A 126 -2.95 -0.18 -18.00
C GLY A 126 -3.92 -0.32 -19.17
N LYS A 127 -3.51 -1.01 -20.24
CA LYS A 127 -4.26 -1.01 -21.51
C LYS A 127 -5.66 -1.58 -21.34
N GLY A 128 -6.65 -0.84 -21.83
CA GLY A 128 -8.06 -1.24 -21.77
C GLY A 128 -8.74 -0.96 -20.42
N VAL A 129 -8.02 -0.43 -19.44
CA VAL A 129 -8.59 0.06 -18.18
C VAL A 129 -8.87 1.56 -18.30
N VAL A 130 -9.98 1.99 -17.72
CA VAL A 130 -10.45 3.38 -17.73
C VAL A 130 -10.47 3.91 -16.30
N VAL A 131 -9.75 5.00 -16.06
CA VAL A 131 -9.65 5.68 -14.76
C VAL A 131 -10.25 7.07 -14.88
N THR A 132 -10.92 7.54 -13.83
CA THR A 132 -11.38 8.93 -13.75
C THR A 132 -10.88 9.60 -12.48
N ILE A 133 -10.51 10.88 -12.59
CA ILE A 133 -10.08 11.74 -11.48
C ILE A 133 -11.26 12.61 -11.06
N LEU A 134 -11.78 12.44 -9.83
CA LEU A 134 -12.88 13.23 -9.29
C LEU A 134 -12.33 14.44 -8.55
N ASP A 135 -12.24 15.61 -9.21
CA ASP A 135 -11.45 16.74 -8.71
C ASP A 135 -11.85 18.11 -9.30
N ASP A 136 -10.91 19.03 -9.49
CA ASP A 136 -11.07 20.39 -10.01
C ASP A 136 -11.05 20.50 -11.55
N GLY A 137 -11.04 19.35 -12.24
CA GLY A 137 -11.02 19.21 -13.69
C GLY A 137 -9.74 18.60 -14.25
N ILE A 138 -9.75 18.30 -15.55
CA ILE A 138 -8.60 17.72 -16.27
C ILE A 138 -8.33 18.53 -17.53
N GLU A 139 -7.09 19.01 -17.69
CA GLU A 139 -6.63 19.66 -18.92
C GLU A 139 -6.49 18.62 -20.03
N LYS A 140 -7.61 18.25 -20.64
CA LYS A 140 -7.73 17.16 -21.63
C LYS A 140 -6.85 17.34 -22.86
N ASP A 141 -6.47 18.59 -23.16
CA ASP A 141 -5.59 18.98 -24.25
C ASP A 141 -4.11 19.08 -23.85
N HIS A 142 -3.76 18.72 -22.61
CA HIS A 142 -2.36 18.62 -22.18
C HIS A 142 -1.61 17.64 -23.11
N PRO A 143 -0.42 18.00 -23.66
CA PRO A 143 0.28 17.17 -24.65
C PRO A 143 0.61 15.75 -24.17
N ASP A 144 0.73 15.59 -22.85
CA ASP A 144 1.02 14.32 -22.19
C ASP A 144 -0.24 13.54 -21.77
N LEU A 145 -1.44 14.11 -21.88
CA LEU A 145 -2.72 13.46 -21.53
C LEU A 145 -3.60 13.20 -22.75
N ILE A 146 -3.52 14.04 -23.78
CA ILE A 146 -4.46 14.03 -24.92
C ILE A 146 -4.55 12.68 -25.65
N GLY A 147 -3.47 11.88 -25.69
CA GLY A 147 -3.49 10.54 -26.30
C GLY A 147 -4.29 9.51 -25.50
N ASN A 148 -4.36 9.70 -24.18
CA ASN A 148 -5.02 8.81 -23.24
C ASN A 148 -6.37 9.36 -22.75
N TYR A 149 -6.67 10.63 -23.00
CA TYR A 149 -7.93 11.26 -22.61
C TYR A 149 -9.14 10.49 -23.13
N ASP A 150 -10.14 10.35 -22.26
CA ASP A 150 -11.39 9.68 -22.55
C ASP A 150 -12.60 10.56 -22.15
N PRO A 151 -13.38 11.04 -23.13
CA PRO A 151 -14.57 11.84 -22.86
C PRO A 151 -15.69 11.06 -22.17
N GLU A 152 -15.78 9.73 -22.35
CA GLU A 152 -16.79 8.91 -21.66
C GLU A 152 -16.43 8.67 -20.18
N ALA A 153 -15.17 8.94 -19.80
CA ALA A 153 -14.72 8.94 -18.42
C ALA A 153 -14.75 10.33 -17.78
N SER A 154 -15.38 11.31 -18.43
CA SER A 154 -15.28 12.73 -18.07
C SER A 154 -16.62 13.43 -18.03
N TYR A 155 -16.75 14.42 -17.14
CA TYR A 155 -17.94 15.28 -17.05
C TYR A 155 -17.64 16.54 -16.21
N ASP A 156 -18.32 17.64 -16.48
CA ASP A 156 -18.31 18.82 -15.62
C ASP A 156 -19.63 18.91 -14.83
N VAL A 157 -19.56 18.58 -13.55
CA VAL A 157 -20.72 18.64 -12.66
C VAL A 157 -20.96 20.06 -12.16
N ASN A 158 -19.92 20.89 -12.09
CA ASN A 158 -20.03 22.28 -11.63
C ASN A 158 -20.82 23.13 -12.63
N ASP A 159 -20.53 23.01 -13.93
CA ASP A 159 -21.19 23.79 -15.00
C ASP A 159 -22.26 22.98 -15.77
N GLY A 160 -22.34 21.67 -15.54
CA GLY A 160 -23.41 20.82 -16.04
C GLY A 160 -23.26 20.40 -17.50
N ASP A 161 -22.03 20.22 -17.98
CA ASP A 161 -21.72 19.85 -19.35
C ASP A 161 -20.65 18.76 -19.45
N ALA A 162 -20.27 18.36 -20.67
CA ALA A 162 -19.39 17.21 -20.90
C ALA A 162 -17.89 17.55 -20.88
N ASP A 163 -17.52 18.84 -20.79
CA ASP A 163 -16.14 19.29 -20.87
C ASP A 163 -15.53 19.55 -19.48
N PRO A 164 -14.68 18.66 -18.95
CA PRO A 164 -14.09 18.84 -17.62
C PRO A 164 -12.89 19.82 -17.61
N GLN A 165 -12.75 20.70 -18.61
CA GLN A 165 -11.61 21.61 -18.70
C GLN A 165 -11.50 22.47 -17.43
N PRO A 166 -10.33 22.55 -16.78
CA PRO A 166 -10.18 23.36 -15.60
C PRO A 166 -10.31 24.84 -15.93
N ARG A 167 -11.00 25.59 -15.06
CA ARG A 167 -11.04 27.05 -15.15
C ARG A 167 -9.68 27.62 -14.78
N TYR A 168 -9.02 28.30 -15.72
CA TYR A 168 -7.71 28.92 -15.47
C TYR A 168 -7.83 30.18 -14.61
N THR A 169 -7.14 30.18 -13.46
CA THR A 169 -6.98 31.38 -12.61
C THR A 169 -5.53 31.84 -12.56
N GLN A 170 -5.28 33.09 -12.14
CA GLN A 170 -3.90 33.60 -12.01
C GLN A 170 -3.07 32.79 -11.00
N ARG A 171 -3.72 32.17 -10.01
CA ARG A 171 -3.08 31.37 -8.96
C ARG A 171 -3.00 29.89 -9.31
N ASN A 172 -3.56 29.48 -10.45
CA ASN A 172 -3.70 28.08 -10.85
C ASN A 172 -4.30 27.23 -9.73
N GLU A 173 -5.47 27.66 -9.24
CA GLU A 173 -6.20 26.96 -8.17
C GLU A 173 -6.66 25.58 -8.66
N ASN A 174 -7.19 25.52 -9.89
CA ASN A 174 -7.72 24.29 -10.49
C ASN A 174 -6.66 23.47 -11.25
N ARG A 175 -5.55 23.15 -10.59
CA ARG A 175 -4.43 22.40 -11.20
C ARG A 175 -4.37 20.95 -10.72
N HIS A 176 -5.12 20.62 -9.69
CA HIS A 176 -4.92 19.43 -8.89
C HIS A 176 -5.33 18.16 -9.65
N GLY A 177 -6.48 18.15 -10.31
CA GLY A 177 -6.95 17.03 -11.11
C GLY A 177 -6.05 16.72 -12.30
N THR A 178 -5.51 17.76 -12.96
CA THR A 178 -4.54 17.60 -14.06
C THR A 178 -3.23 16.97 -13.58
N ARG A 179 -2.77 17.29 -12.37
CA ARG A 179 -1.58 16.66 -11.76
C ARG A 179 -1.83 15.19 -11.44
N CYS A 180 -2.97 14.90 -10.80
CA CYS A 180 -3.38 13.54 -10.47
C CYS A 180 -3.52 12.67 -11.73
N ALA A 181 -4.12 13.20 -12.81
CA ALA A 181 -4.30 12.48 -14.07
C ALA A 181 -2.97 12.04 -14.70
N GLY A 182 -1.94 12.89 -14.64
CA GLY A 182 -0.62 12.56 -15.17
C GLY A 182 0.08 11.43 -14.41
N GLU A 183 -0.12 11.34 -13.09
CA GLU A 183 0.43 10.25 -12.28
C GLU A 183 -0.15 8.89 -12.69
N VAL A 184 -1.42 8.86 -13.08
CA VAL A 184 -2.07 7.65 -13.56
C VAL A 184 -1.63 7.31 -14.98
N ALA A 185 -1.80 8.25 -15.92
CA ALA A 185 -1.82 7.93 -17.35
C ALA A 185 -1.19 9.00 -18.25
N ALA A 186 -0.21 9.77 -17.76
CA ALA A 186 0.67 10.51 -18.67
C ALA A 186 1.29 9.55 -19.69
N ALA A 187 1.32 9.96 -20.95
CA ALA A 187 1.78 9.13 -22.06
C ALA A 187 3.26 8.78 -21.91
N ALA A 188 3.65 7.61 -22.40
CA ALA A 188 5.05 7.19 -22.46
C ALA A 188 5.70 7.60 -23.79
N ASP A 189 7.03 7.73 -23.79
CA ASP A 189 7.87 7.82 -25.00
C ASP A 189 7.51 8.93 -26.00
N ASN A 190 6.86 10.01 -25.55
CA ASN A 190 6.46 11.16 -26.39
C ASN A 190 7.41 12.37 -26.27
N GLY A 191 8.43 12.30 -25.40
CA GLY A 191 9.38 13.39 -25.15
C GLY A 191 8.81 14.56 -24.33
N VAL A 192 7.67 14.37 -23.65
CA VAL A 192 7.00 15.36 -22.80
C VAL A 192 7.01 14.86 -21.36
N CYS A 193 7.26 15.75 -20.40
CA CYS A 193 7.13 15.48 -18.96
C CYS A 193 7.81 14.21 -18.43
N GLY A 194 7.03 13.16 -18.26
CA GLY A 194 7.33 11.96 -17.49
C GLY A 194 6.55 10.79 -18.06
N VAL A 195 5.95 9.98 -17.19
CA VAL A 195 5.12 8.84 -17.60
C VAL A 195 4.16 8.47 -16.47
N GLY A 196 2.93 8.13 -16.80
CA GLY A 196 1.95 7.61 -15.85
C GLY A 196 2.30 6.19 -15.42
N VAL A 197 1.86 5.78 -14.24
CA VAL A 197 2.01 4.40 -13.77
C VAL A 197 1.38 3.40 -14.76
N ALA A 198 0.21 3.77 -15.30
CA ALA A 198 -0.59 3.04 -16.26
C ALA A 198 -0.70 3.86 -17.56
N TYR A 199 0.43 4.08 -18.22
CA TYR A 199 0.57 4.99 -19.37
C TYR A 199 -0.19 4.59 -20.65
N ASP A 200 -0.79 3.39 -20.72
CA ASP A 200 -1.71 2.99 -21.80
C ASP A 200 -3.17 2.89 -21.34
N ALA A 201 -3.47 3.25 -20.08
CA ALA A 201 -4.84 3.37 -19.59
C ALA A 201 -5.53 4.59 -20.21
N LYS A 202 -6.86 4.52 -20.26
CA LYS A 202 -7.70 5.68 -20.55
C LYS A 202 -7.91 6.50 -19.29
N ILE A 203 -7.87 7.82 -19.43
CA ILE A 203 -7.98 8.77 -18.32
C ILE A 203 -9.04 9.82 -18.61
N GLY A 204 -9.97 9.97 -17.69
CA GLY A 204 -10.94 11.06 -17.68
C GLY A 204 -10.81 11.90 -16.42
N GLY A 205 -11.66 12.93 -16.33
CA GLY A 205 -11.76 13.75 -15.14
C GLY A 205 -13.18 14.27 -14.95
N VAL A 206 -13.59 14.34 -13.70
CA VAL A 206 -14.85 14.96 -13.30
C VAL A 206 -14.54 16.26 -12.61
N ARG A 207 -14.94 17.39 -13.21
CA ARG A 207 -14.84 18.71 -12.58
C ARG A 207 -16.02 18.87 -11.63
N MET A 208 -15.74 18.77 -10.34
CA MET A 208 -16.75 18.83 -9.27
C MET A 208 -16.32 19.66 -8.04
N LEU A 209 -15.02 19.97 -7.88
CA LEU A 209 -14.49 20.76 -6.76
C LEU A 209 -14.38 22.28 -7.04
N ASP A 210 -14.55 22.75 -8.28
CA ASP A 210 -14.45 24.18 -8.61
C ASP A 210 -15.82 24.89 -8.46
N GLY A 211 -16.47 24.66 -7.32
CA GLY A 211 -17.82 25.15 -7.03
C GLY A 211 -18.35 24.67 -5.67
N GLU A 212 -19.64 24.85 -5.43
CA GLU A 212 -20.30 24.32 -4.23
C GLU A 212 -20.42 22.79 -4.33
N VAL A 213 -19.84 22.07 -3.36
CA VAL A 213 -19.89 20.62 -3.29
C VAL A 213 -21.05 20.22 -2.39
N THR A 214 -22.09 19.65 -3.00
CA THR A 214 -23.30 19.14 -2.31
C THR A 214 -23.40 17.62 -2.44
N ASP A 215 -24.23 16.97 -1.62
CA ASP A 215 -24.49 15.52 -1.69
C ASP A 215 -24.89 15.05 -3.11
N VAL A 216 -25.61 15.89 -3.87
CA VAL A 216 -25.98 15.58 -5.27
C VAL A 216 -24.77 15.64 -6.20
N VAL A 217 -23.90 16.64 -6.04
CA VAL A 217 -22.67 16.79 -6.83
C VAL A 217 -21.75 15.60 -6.61
N GLU A 218 -21.56 15.19 -5.36
CA GLU A 218 -20.78 14.00 -5.00
C GLU A 218 -21.40 12.73 -5.60
N ALA A 219 -22.70 12.51 -5.39
CA ALA A 219 -23.39 11.32 -5.87
C ALA A 219 -23.34 11.22 -7.41
N HIS A 220 -23.53 12.33 -8.11
CA HIS A 220 -23.43 12.36 -9.57
C HIS A 220 -22.01 12.02 -10.04
N SER A 221 -20.99 12.60 -9.39
CA SER A 221 -19.58 12.34 -9.70
C SER A 221 -19.20 10.87 -9.47
N LEU A 222 -19.59 10.31 -8.31
CA LEU A 222 -19.33 8.91 -7.93
C LEU A 222 -20.06 7.89 -8.80
N SER A 223 -21.15 8.29 -9.44
CA SER A 223 -21.98 7.43 -10.29
C SER A 223 -21.82 7.69 -11.79
N LEU A 224 -20.82 8.49 -12.20
CA LEU A 224 -20.56 8.75 -13.60
C LEU A 224 -20.18 7.44 -14.32
N ASN A 225 -20.94 7.07 -15.35
CA ASN A 225 -20.66 5.99 -16.31
C ASN A 225 -20.03 4.72 -15.69
N PRO A 226 -20.67 4.07 -14.70
CA PRO A 226 -20.04 3.01 -13.90
C PRO A 226 -19.89 1.68 -14.65
N GLN A 227 -20.42 1.59 -15.87
CA GLN A 227 -20.18 0.44 -16.76
C GLN A 227 -18.96 0.64 -17.66
N HIS A 228 -18.48 1.88 -17.80
CA HIS A 228 -17.34 2.24 -18.62
C HIS A 228 -16.10 2.51 -17.76
N ILE A 229 -16.28 3.32 -16.71
CA ILE A 229 -15.21 3.68 -15.78
C ILE A 229 -14.95 2.51 -14.83
N HIS A 230 -13.67 2.14 -14.71
CA HIS A 230 -13.27 1.03 -13.85
C HIS A 230 -12.86 1.52 -12.45
N ILE A 231 -12.09 2.62 -12.42
CA ILE A 231 -11.44 3.14 -11.21
C ILE A 231 -11.76 4.63 -11.07
N TYR A 232 -12.15 5.03 -9.87
CA TYR A 232 -12.40 6.42 -9.48
C TYR A 232 -11.34 6.80 -8.46
N SER A 233 -10.54 7.83 -8.75
CA SER A 233 -9.54 8.36 -7.81
C SER A 233 -10.03 9.70 -7.25
N ALA A 234 -10.06 9.81 -5.93
CA ALA A 234 -10.49 11.02 -5.23
C ALA A 234 -9.60 11.30 -4.01
N SER A 235 -9.49 12.59 -3.69
CA SER A 235 -8.65 13.07 -2.60
C SER A 235 -9.33 14.18 -1.80
N TRP A 236 -10.65 14.22 -1.83
CA TRP A 236 -11.51 15.17 -1.11
C TRP A 236 -12.27 14.47 0.01
N GLY A 237 -12.76 15.25 0.96
CA GLY A 237 -13.43 14.78 2.16
C GLY A 237 -13.79 15.99 3.05
N PRO A 238 -14.07 15.77 4.34
CA PRO A 238 -14.21 16.84 5.32
C PRO A 238 -12.93 17.67 5.43
N GLU A 239 -13.01 18.82 6.12
CA GLU A 239 -11.83 19.65 6.36
C GLU A 239 -10.83 18.92 7.29
N ASP A 240 -9.57 18.84 6.86
CA ASP A 240 -8.45 18.18 7.55
C ASP A 240 -7.91 19.02 8.74
N ASP A 241 -8.80 19.43 9.64
CA ASP A 241 -8.56 20.43 10.70
C ASP A 241 -8.37 19.83 12.09
N GLY A 242 -8.43 18.50 12.23
CA GLY A 242 -8.32 17.82 13.52
C GLY A 242 -9.55 17.98 14.42
N LYS A 243 -10.69 18.46 13.90
CA LYS A 243 -11.94 18.67 14.65
C LYS A 243 -13.20 18.21 13.93
N SER A 244 -13.20 18.22 12.61
CA SER A 244 -14.32 17.82 11.77
C SER A 244 -14.65 16.33 11.95
N LEU A 245 -15.93 15.99 11.87
CA LEU A 245 -16.43 14.62 11.89
C LEU A 245 -17.57 14.58 10.90
N ASP A 246 -17.30 14.12 9.69
CA ASP A 246 -18.28 14.14 8.62
C ASP A 246 -17.97 13.07 7.57
N GLY A 247 -18.91 12.79 6.68
CA GLY A 247 -18.75 11.79 5.65
C GLY A 247 -19.89 11.84 4.65
N PRO A 248 -19.96 10.86 3.73
CA PRO A 248 -20.93 10.91 2.65
C PRO A 248 -22.35 10.97 3.20
N ALA A 249 -23.13 11.92 2.69
CA ALA A 249 -24.55 12.02 2.95
C ALA A 249 -25.31 10.92 2.18
N LYS A 250 -26.63 11.02 2.13
CA LYS A 250 -27.49 9.89 1.72
C LYS A 250 -27.25 9.50 0.26
N LEU A 251 -27.14 10.46 -0.65
CA LEU A 251 -27.01 10.20 -2.08
C LEU A 251 -25.61 9.68 -2.40
N ALA A 252 -24.56 10.27 -1.82
CA ALA A 252 -23.19 9.80 -1.98
C ALA A 252 -23.02 8.36 -1.44
N LYS A 253 -23.62 8.02 -0.28
CA LYS A 253 -23.65 6.64 0.23
C LYS A 253 -24.33 5.66 -0.71
N GLU A 254 -25.46 6.06 -1.31
CA GLU A 254 -26.16 5.24 -2.30
C GLU A 254 -25.33 5.10 -3.59
N ALA A 255 -24.63 6.16 -4.03
CA ALA A 255 -23.76 6.11 -5.20
C ALA A 255 -22.59 5.13 -5.00
N PHE A 256 -21.95 5.12 -3.82
CA PHE A 256 -20.96 4.10 -3.48
C PHE A 256 -21.55 2.68 -3.53
N LEU A 257 -22.72 2.48 -2.91
CA LEU A 257 -23.39 1.18 -2.89
C LEU A 257 -23.75 0.70 -4.30
N GLN A 258 -24.28 1.57 -5.15
CA GLN A 258 -24.59 1.26 -6.55
C GLN A 258 -23.30 0.98 -7.34
N GLY A 259 -22.24 1.75 -7.11
CA GLY A 259 -20.93 1.57 -7.74
C GLY A 259 -20.36 0.18 -7.44
N ILE A 260 -20.24 -0.20 -6.17
CA ILE A 260 -19.66 -1.51 -5.78
C ILE A 260 -20.56 -2.71 -6.10
N THR A 261 -21.89 -2.52 -6.26
CA THR A 261 -22.82 -3.61 -6.57
C THR A 261 -23.10 -3.79 -8.06
N LYS A 262 -23.16 -2.69 -8.83
CA LYS A 262 -23.59 -2.72 -10.24
C LYS A 262 -22.50 -2.26 -11.20
N GLY A 263 -21.53 -1.47 -10.76
CA GLY A 263 -20.43 -1.00 -11.59
C GLY A 263 -19.63 -2.15 -12.19
N ARG A 264 -19.00 -1.91 -13.35
CA ARG A 264 -18.21 -2.90 -14.10
C ARG A 264 -18.95 -4.23 -14.31
N GLY A 265 -20.19 -4.18 -14.78
CA GLY A 265 -21.01 -5.37 -15.00
C GLY A 265 -21.29 -6.19 -13.74
N GLY A 266 -21.31 -5.55 -12.57
CA GLY A 266 -21.51 -6.20 -11.26
C GLY A 266 -20.22 -6.65 -10.56
N GLN A 267 -19.04 -6.41 -11.14
CA GLN A 267 -17.76 -6.63 -10.44
C GLN A 267 -17.49 -5.56 -9.37
N GLY A 268 -18.15 -4.40 -9.50
CA GLY A 268 -18.05 -3.26 -8.61
C GLY A 268 -16.96 -2.27 -9.04
N SER A 269 -17.35 -0.99 -9.09
CA SER A 269 -16.43 0.14 -9.23
C SER A 269 -15.37 0.12 -8.14
N ILE A 270 -14.13 0.50 -8.48
CA ILE A 270 -13.04 0.62 -7.51
C ILE A 270 -12.84 2.10 -7.18
N PHE A 271 -13.13 2.47 -5.94
CA PHE A 271 -12.93 3.83 -5.44
C PHE A 271 -11.61 3.88 -4.66
N VAL A 272 -10.65 4.67 -5.13
CA VAL A 272 -9.35 4.88 -4.48
C VAL A 272 -9.39 6.25 -3.81
N TRP A 273 -9.01 6.30 -2.54
CA TRP A 273 -9.17 7.51 -1.71
C TRP A 273 -7.87 7.89 -1.02
N ALA A 274 -7.52 9.17 -1.01
CA ALA A 274 -6.44 9.67 -0.17
C ALA A 274 -6.88 9.69 1.30
N SER A 275 -5.98 9.39 2.22
CA SER A 275 -6.32 9.29 3.65
C SER A 275 -6.36 10.62 4.41
N GLY A 276 -6.21 11.78 3.75
CA GLY A 276 -6.22 13.11 4.40
C GLY A 276 -4.83 13.72 4.63
N ASN A 277 -4.79 15.04 4.86
CA ASN A 277 -3.57 15.86 5.05
C ASN A 277 -3.49 16.60 6.41
N GLY A 278 -4.33 16.21 7.36
CA GLY A 278 -4.51 16.81 8.69
C GLY A 278 -3.49 16.39 9.74
N GLY A 279 -2.40 15.72 9.37
CA GLY A 279 -1.39 15.22 10.32
C GLY A 279 -0.79 16.31 11.22
N ARG A 280 -0.63 17.53 10.71
CA ARG A 280 -0.15 18.68 11.51
C ARG A 280 -1.15 19.10 12.59
N GLU A 281 -2.43 18.99 12.28
CA GLU A 281 -3.54 19.30 13.19
C GLU A 281 -3.90 18.11 14.08
N GLN A 282 -3.14 17.02 14.00
CA GLN A 282 -3.35 15.76 14.71
C GLN A 282 -4.75 15.18 14.43
N ASP A 283 -5.15 15.22 13.16
CA ASP A 283 -6.38 14.57 12.73
C ASP A 283 -6.23 13.04 12.68
N SER A 284 -7.38 12.36 12.63
CA SER A 284 -7.50 10.91 12.64
C SER A 284 -8.51 10.51 11.56
N CYS A 285 -8.03 9.95 10.46
CA CYS A 285 -8.82 9.71 9.25
C CYS A 285 -10.04 8.80 9.40
N ASN A 286 -10.22 8.09 10.52
CA ASN A 286 -11.50 7.44 10.83
C ASN A 286 -12.65 8.44 11.11
N CYS A 287 -12.35 9.74 11.27
CA CYS A 287 -13.32 10.83 11.38
C CYS A 287 -13.77 11.38 10.02
N ASP A 288 -13.10 10.95 8.94
CA ASP A 288 -13.54 11.15 7.55
C ASP A 288 -14.30 9.90 7.08
N GLY A 289 -15.60 10.03 6.87
CA GLY A 289 -16.47 8.94 6.44
C GLY A 289 -16.25 8.45 5.00
N TYR A 290 -15.53 9.19 4.15
CA TYR A 290 -15.17 8.74 2.80
C TYR A 290 -14.00 7.76 2.86
N THR A 291 -12.89 8.13 3.50
CA THR A 291 -11.73 7.24 3.69
C THR A 291 -11.99 6.10 4.70
N ASN A 292 -12.91 6.28 5.65
CA ASN A 292 -13.34 5.24 6.60
C ASN A 292 -14.36 4.25 6.01
N SER A 293 -14.87 4.49 4.80
CA SER A 293 -15.81 3.59 4.14
C SER A 293 -15.16 2.25 3.78
N ILE A 294 -15.93 1.15 3.85
CA ILE A 294 -15.45 -0.15 3.35
C ILE A 294 -15.37 -0.17 1.81
N TYR A 295 -16.10 0.73 1.15
CA TYR A 295 -16.22 0.79 -0.31
C TYR A 295 -15.05 1.52 -0.97
N THR A 296 -14.26 2.23 -0.18
CA THR A 296 -13.06 2.94 -0.64
C THR A 296 -11.81 2.15 -0.29
N LEU A 297 -10.81 2.25 -1.18
CA LEU A 297 -9.48 1.70 -1.02
C LEU A 297 -8.59 2.87 -0.61
N SER A 298 -8.47 3.06 0.71
CA SER A 298 -7.81 4.22 1.31
C SER A 298 -6.29 4.08 1.34
N ILE A 299 -5.61 5.11 0.85
CA ILE A 299 -4.16 5.16 0.62
C ILE A 299 -3.54 6.32 1.36
N SER A 300 -2.54 6.01 2.19
CA SER A 300 -1.69 6.99 2.86
C SER A 300 -0.38 7.21 2.09
N SER A 301 0.49 8.06 2.63
CA SER A 301 1.76 8.45 2.00
C SER A 301 2.98 8.02 2.78
N THR A 302 4.07 7.76 2.07
CA THR A 302 5.41 7.73 2.63
C THR A 302 6.33 8.73 1.91
N THR A 303 7.31 9.24 2.64
CA THR A 303 8.34 10.09 2.05
C THR A 303 9.33 9.24 1.22
N GLN A 304 10.22 9.89 0.47
CA GLN A 304 11.27 9.21 -0.31
C GLN A 304 12.14 8.29 0.58
N SER A 305 12.38 8.71 1.82
CA SER A 305 13.19 7.98 2.79
C SER A 305 12.43 6.88 3.56
N GLY A 306 11.16 6.65 3.25
CA GLY A 306 10.33 5.67 3.94
C GLY A 306 9.80 6.15 5.30
N ASN A 307 9.75 7.46 5.55
CA ASN A 307 9.22 8.02 6.80
C ASN A 307 7.74 8.41 6.67
N VAL A 308 7.07 8.66 7.80
CA VAL A 308 5.68 9.17 7.82
C VAL A 308 5.74 10.67 7.52
N PRO A 309 5.10 11.16 6.44
CA PRO A 309 5.09 12.58 6.13
C PRO A 309 4.34 13.38 7.20
N TRP A 310 4.71 14.66 7.38
CA TRP A 310 4.14 15.54 8.40
C TRP A 310 2.62 15.81 8.25
N TYR A 311 2.08 15.61 7.06
CA TYR A 311 0.66 15.80 6.75
C TYR A 311 -0.15 14.50 6.87
N SER A 312 0.48 13.33 6.96
CA SER A 312 -0.25 12.05 6.92
C SER A 312 -1.08 11.84 8.19
N GLU A 313 -2.31 11.36 8.01
CA GLU A 313 -3.21 11.01 9.11
C GLU A 313 -3.17 9.50 9.39
N PRO A 314 -2.98 9.07 10.65
CA PRO A 314 -3.07 7.66 11.01
C PRO A 314 -4.52 7.26 11.33
N CYS A 315 -4.95 6.11 10.83
CA CYS A 315 -6.20 5.48 11.25
C CYS A 315 -6.24 4.00 10.88
N SER A 316 -7.19 3.27 11.44
CA SER A 316 -7.31 1.83 11.21
C SER A 316 -8.00 1.45 9.89
N SER A 317 -8.57 2.41 9.16
CA SER A 317 -9.25 2.20 7.87
C SER A 317 -8.28 2.13 6.67
N THR A 318 -7.11 2.76 6.77
CA THR A 318 -6.10 2.77 5.70
C THR A 318 -5.71 1.34 5.30
N LEU A 319 -5.67 1.07 3.99
CA LEU A 319 -5.30 -0.24 3.44
C LEU A 319 -3.81 -0.33 3.13
N ALA A 320 -3.24 0.70 2.51
CA ALA A 320 -1.85 0.67 2.04
C ALA A 320 -1.27 2.08 1.85
N THR A 321 -0.08 2.15 1.25
CA THR A 321 0.67 3.39 1.07
C THR A 321 1.36 3.43 -0.28
N THR A 322 1.53 4.64 -0.82
CA THR A 322 2.45 4.92 -1.94
C THR A 322 3.37 6.08 -1.57
N PHE A 323 4.33 6.39 -2.43
CA PHE A 323 5.19 7.56 -2.25
C PHE A 323 4.41 8.87 -2.45
N SER A 324 4.86 9.93 -1.80
CA SER A 324 4.52 11.32 -2.08
C SER A 324 5.66 12.23 -1.60
N SER A 325 5.38 13.51 -1.38
CA SER A 325 6.30 14.46 -0.78
C SER A 325 6.54 14.20 0.71
N GLY A 326 7.50 14.89 1.30
CA GLY A 326 7.80 14.69 2.71
C GLY A 326 8.71 15.76 3.28
N ASN A 327 9.85 15.30 3.83
CA ASN A 327 10.81 16.18 4.46
C ASN A 327 11.43 17.17 3.47
N PRO A 328 11.87 18.36 3.95
CA PRO A 328 12.63 19.29 3.13
C PRO A 328 13.84 18.62 2.47
N GLY A 329 14.00 18.81 1.16
CA GLY A 329 15.10 18.24 0.38
C GLY A 329 14.87 16.82 -0.15
N GLU A 330 13.77 16.16 0.23
CA GLU A 330 13.33 14.92 -0.43
C GLU A 330 12.61 15.22 -1.74
N LYS A 331 12.71 14.26 -2.68
CA LYS A 331 11.98 14.33 -3.95
C LYS A 331 10.47 14.35 -3.71
N GLN A 332 9.76 15.02 -4.61
CA GLN A 332 8.31 15.09 -4.63
C GLN A 332 7.80 14.41 -5.91
N ILE A 333 6.49 14.45 -6.12
CA ILE A 333 5.88 13.81 -7.29
C ILE A 333 6.10 14.67 -8.53
N VAL A 334 6.57 14.01 -9.60
CA VAL A 334 6.74 14.58 -10.94
C VAL A 334 5.55 14.17 -11.79
N THR A 335 4.84 15.14 -12.36
CA THR A 335 3.63 14.89 -13.16
C THR A 335 3.31 16.09 -14.07
N THR A 336 2.27 15.95 -14.89
CA THR A 336 1.66 17.01 -15.70
C THR A 336 1.13 18.14 -14.82
N ASP A 337 1.07 19.35 -15.35
CA ASP A 337 0.57 20.52 -14.63
C ASP A 337 -0.24 21.42 -15.56
N LEU A 338 -1.11 22.22 -14.96
CA LEU A 338 -1.98 23.13 -15.68
C LEU A 338 -1.19 24.06 -16.60
N ARG A 339 -1.77 24.42 -17.75
CA ARG A 339 -1.18 25.23 -18.82
C ARG A 339 -0.11 24.48 -19.60
N GLN A 340 -0.31 23.18 -19.81
CA GLN A 340 0.54 22.30 -20.60
C GLN A 340 1.97 22.24 -20.06
N LYS A 341 2.09 22.21 -18.72
CA LYS A 341 3.38 22.26 -18.01
C LYS A 341 3.71 20.94 -17.34
N CYS A 342 4.90 20.91 -16.78
CA CYS A 342 5.34 19.85 -15.88
C CYS A 342 5.60 20.44 -14.51
N THR A 343 5.32 19.65 -13.48
CA THR A 343 5.68 19.95 -12.11
C THR A 343 6.51 18.81 -11.53
N ASP A 344 7.47 19.17 -10.70
CA ASP A 344 8.25 18.28 -9.84
C ASP A 344 7.93 18.52 -8.36
N SER A 345 6.79 19.17 -8.10
CA SER A 345 6.38 19.66 -6.79
C SER A 345 4.91 19.40 -6.48
N HIS A 346 4.39 18.24 -6.91
CA HIS A 346 3.11 17.74 -6.41
C HIS A 346 3.31 16.98 -5.09
N THR A 347 2.37 17.14 -4.14
CA THR A 347 2.56 16.89 -2.71
C THR A 347 1.28 16.45 -2.03
N GLY A 348 1.39 15.81 -0.87
CA GLY A 348 0.23 15.44 -0.03
C GLY A 348 -0.24 14.01 -0.31
N THR A 349 -1.16 13.50 0.53
CA THR A 349 -1.80 12.20 0.29
C THR A 349 -2.60 12.18 -0.99
N SER A 350 -2.99 13.34 -1.50
CA SER A 350 -3.66 13.48 -2.77
C SER A 350 -2.82 13.10 -3.99
N ALA A 351 -1.48 13.08 -3.86
CA ALA A 351 -0.56 12.55 -4.87
C ALA A 351 -0.22 11.05 -4.63
N SER A 352 -0.77 10.42 -3.59
CA SER A 352 -0.60 8.99 -3.34
C SER A 352 -1.76 8.16 -3.91
N ALA A 353 -3.00 8.64 -3.77
CA ALA A 353 -4.16 7.95 -4.35
C ALA A 353 -4.06 7.74 -5.88
N PRO A 354 -3.59 8.70 -6.70
CA PRO A 354 -3.45 8.50 -8.15
C PRO A 354 -2.39 7.45 -8.50
N LEU A 355 -1.25 7.42 -7.80
CA LEU A 355 -0.25 6.37 -8.00
C LEU A 355 -0.84 4.98 -7.71
N ALA A 356 -1.62 4.85 -6.63
CA ALA A 356 -2.33 3.62 -6.33
C ALA A 356 -3.37 3.26 -7.39
N ALA A 357 -4.15 4.22 -7.88
CA ALA A 357 -5.11 4.02 -8.97
C ALA A 357 -4.42 3.50 -10.24
N GLY A 358 -3.24 4.03 -10.58
CA GLY A 358 -2.41 3.52 -11.67
C GLY A 358 -1.97 2.07 -11.45
N ILE A 359 -1.48 1.72 -10.25
CA ILE A 359 -1.10 0.32 -9.93
C ILE A 359 -2.29 -0.63 -10.02
N ILE A 360 -3.45 -0.20 -9.54
CA ILE A 360 -4.71 -0.94 -9.61
C ILE A 360 -5.12 -1.15 -11.07
N ALA A 361 -4.91 -0.16 -11.95
CA ALA A 361 -5.14 -0.32 -13.38
C ALA A 361 -4.24 -1.39 -14.02
N LEU A 362 -2.96 -1.46 -13.62
CA LEU A 362 -2.07 -2.54 -14.05
C LEU A 362 -2.59 -3.92 -13.61
N ALA A 363 -3.06 -4.03 -12.36
CA ALA A 363 -3.61 -5.28 -11.83
C ALA A 363 -4.95 -5.68 -12.51
N LEU A 364 -5.81 -4.72 -12.84
CA LEU A 364 -7.05 -4.96 -13.60
C LEU A 364 -6.78 -5.41 -15.03
N GLU A 365 -5.77 -4.85 -15.70
CA GLU A 365 -5.37 -5.35 -17.02
C GLU A 365 -4.93 -6.82 -16.94
N ALA A 366 -4.20 -7.18 -15.86
CA ALA A 366 -3.78 -8.57 -15.63
C ALA A 366 -4.95 -9.51 -15.36
N ASN A 367 -6.03 -9.04 -14.75
CA ASN A 367 -7.24 -9.81 -14.54
C ASN A 367 -8.47 -8.91 -14.46
N VAL A 368 -9.16 -8.76 -15.59
CA VAL A 368 -10.38 -7.93 -15.69
C VAL A 368 -11.55 -8.45 -14.86
N ASN A 369 -11.47 -9.68 -14.36
CA ASN A 369 -12.52 -10.30 -13.55
C ASN A 369 -12.44 -9.98 -12.06
N LEU A 370 -11.42 -9.24 -11.62
CA LEU A 370 -11.28 -8.83 -10.23
C LEU A 370 -12.46 -7.95 -9.80
N THR A 371 -13.13 -8.36 -8.74
CA THR A 371 -14.14 -7.55 -8.06
C THR A 371 -13.49 -6.43 -7.23
N TRP A 372 -14.29 -5.47 -6.79
CA TRP A 372 -13.81 -4.41 -5.88
C TRP A 372 -13.18 -4.97 -4.59
N ARG A 373 -13.71 -6.08 -4.06
CA ARG A 373 -13.16 -6.79 -2.89
C ARG A 373 -11.88 -7.56 -3.24
N ASP A 374 -11.84 -8.23 -4.39
CA ASP A 374 -10.63 -8.93 -4.83
C ASP A 374 -9.43 -7.97 -4.88
N MET A 375 -9.65 -6.74 -5.38
CA MET A 375 -8.60 -5.72 -5.43
C MET A 375 -8.06 -5.37 -4.04
N GLN A 376 -8.93 -5.19 -3.04
CA GLN A 376 -8.49 -4.95 -1.66
C GLN A 376 -7.73 -6.16 -1.09
N HIS A 377 -8.17 -7.40 -1.37
CA HIS A 377 -7.43 -8.61 -0.98
C HIS A 377 -6.04 -8.70 -1.61
N LEU A 378 -5.88 -8.30 -2.87
CA LEU A 378 -4.58 -8.22 -3.53
C LEU A 378 -3.67 -7.25 -2.77
N VAL A 379 -4.15 -6.02 -2.52
CA VAL A 379 -3.42 -5.00 -1.77
C VAL A 379 -2.94 -5.53 -0.41
N VAL A 380 -3.83 -6.11 0.39
CA VAL A 380 -3.49 -6.67 1.72
C VAL A 380 -2.40 -7.74 1.63
N ARG A 381 -2.35 -8.52 0.54
CA ARG A 381 -1.45 -9.67 0.37
C ARG A 381 -0.11 -9.31 -0.25
N THR A 382 -0.03 -8.20 -0.99
CA THR A 382 1.17 -7.85 -1.77
C THR A 382 1.91 -6.63 -1.27
N SER A 383 1.25 -5.79 -0.45
CA SER A 383 1.88 -4.61 0.16
C SER A 383 3.08 -4.99 1.03
N ARG A 384 4.10 -4.10 1.06
CA ARG A 384 5.40 -4.37 1.66
C ARG A 384 5.70 -3.42 2.83
N PRO A 385 5.82 -3.94 4.07
CA PRO A 385 6.26 -3.15 5.23
C PRO A 385 7.76 -2.80 5.24
N GLY A 386 8.56 -3.52 4.46
CA GLY A 386 9.99 -3.76 4.74
C GLY A 386 10.89 -2.52 4.82
N HIS A 387 10.48 -1.40 4.23
CA HIS A 387 11.29 -0.18 4.18
C HIS A 387 10.63 1.05 4.80
N LEU A 388 9.48 0.85 5.43
CA LEU A 388 8.67 1.91 6.00
C LEU A 388 8.91 2.02 7.50
N SER A 389 9.30 3.21 7.95
CA SER A 389 9.62 3.53 9.33
C SER A 389 8.40 4.09 10.04
N ALA A 390 7.78 3.27 10.90
CA ALA A 390 6.72 3.69 11.82
C ALA A 390 6.91 2.99 13.17
N GLY A 391 6.56 3.69 14.26
CA GLY A 391 6.67 3.16 15.63
C GLY A 391 5.55 2.18 16.01
N ASP A 392 4.49 2.10 15.20
CA ASP A 392 3.25 1.41 15.54
C ASP A 392 3.03 0.10 14.77
N TRP A 393 4.02 -0.39 14.02
CA TRP A 393 3.93 -1.69 13.33
C TRP A 393 3.58 -2.82 14.31
N LYS A 394 2.45 -3.48 14.07
CA LYS A 394 2.01 -4.68 14.80
C LYS A 394 1.81 -5.84 13.84
N THR A 395 1.90 -7.06 14.34
CA THR A 395 1.54 -8.26 13.58
C THR A 395 0.15 -8.69 14.00
N ASN A 396 -0.76 -8.83 13.04
CA ASN A 396 -2.13 -9.26 13.30
C ASN A 396 -2.22 -10.79 13.52
N GLY A 397 -3.42 -11.28 13.82
CA GLY A 397 -3.69 -12.68 14.18
C GLY A 397 -3.38 -13.71 13.09
N VAL A 398 -3.18 -13.27 11.85
CA VAL A 398 -2.79 -14.13 10.71
C VAL A 398 -1.37 -13.87 10.22
N GLY A 399 -0.55 -13.16 11.00
CA GLY A 399 0.88 -13.02 10.74
C GLY A 399 1.27 -11.88 9.78
N ARG A 400 0.36 -10.96 9.45
CA ARG A 400 0.65 -9.80 8.60
C ARG A 400 1.04 -8.59 9.45
N ARG A 401 2.07 -7.85 9.03
CA ARG A 401 2.42 -6.57 9.65
C ARG A 401 1.50 -5.47 9.14
N VAL A 402 0.95 -4.67 10.06
CA VAL A 402 0.05 -3.56 9.78
C VAL A 402 0.39 -2.36 10.67
N SER A 403 0.19 -1.14 10.17
CA SER A 403 0.41 0.14 10.84
C SER A 403 -0.77 1.07 10.52
N HIS A 404 -1.17 1.93 11.46
CA HIS A 404 -2.21 2.93 11.23
C HIS A 404 -1.74 4.03 10.28
N SER A 405 -0.43 4.27 10.17
CA SER A 405 0.15 5.22 9.22
C SER A 405 0.30 4.65 7.82
N TYR A 406 0.44 3.31 7.69
CA TYR A 406 0.81 2.68 6.43
C TYR A 406 -0.12 1.57 5.92
N GLY A 407 -1.17 1.23 6.67
CA GLY A 407 -1.93 0.01 6.45
C GLY A 407 -1.00 -1.21 6.40
N TYR A 408 -1.15 -2.03 5.36
CA TYR A 408 -0.30 -3.20 5.10
C TYR A 408 1.06 -2.87 4.47
N GLY A 409 1.34 -1.60 4.21
CA GLY A 409 2.62 -1.11 3.71
C GLY A 409 2.58 -0.59 2.27
N LEU A 410 3.76 -0.50 1.66
CA LEU A 410 3.93 0.11 0.35
C LEU A 410 3.37 -0.80 -0.75
N LEU A 411 2.55 -0.24 -1.66
CA LEU A 411 2.08 -0.98 -2.83
C LEU A 411 3.25 -1.45 -3.70
N ASP A 412 3.10 -2.66 -4.25
CA ASP A 412 4.08 -3.25 -5.16
C ASP A 412 3.40 -3.70 -6.44
N ALA A 413 3.60 -2.95 -7.52
CA ALA A 413 2.90 -3.17 -8.78
C ALA A 413 3.21 -4.54 -9.39
N GLY A 414 4.49 -4.95 -9.41
CA GLY A 414 4.89 -6.26 -9.92
C GLY A 414 4.24 -7.41 -9.16
N ALA A 415 4.20 -7.33 -7.82
CA ALA A 415 3.58 -8.36 -6.99
C ALA A 415 2.05 -8.37 -7.15
N MET A 416 1.40 -7.21 -7.23
CA MET A 416 -0.05 -7.11 -7.48
C MET A 416 -0.44 -7.75 -8.81
N VAL A 417 0.24 -7.39 -9.88
CA VAL A 417 0.02 -7.97 -11.23
C VAL A 417 0.28 -9.47 -11.24
N THR A 418 1.38 -9.93 -10.63
CA THR A 418 1.71 -11.36 -10.57
C THR A 418 0.64 -12.16 -9.82
N LEU A 419 0.14 -11.64 -8.69
CA LEU A 419 -0.90 -12.32 -7.92
C LEU A 419 -2.26 -12.28 -8.64
N ALA A 420 -2.57 -11.18 -9.35
CA ALA A 420 -3.81 -11.00 -10.09
C ALA A 420 -4.02 -12.06 -11.19
N GLN A 421 -2.96 -12.43 -11.92
CA GLN A 421 -3.01 -13.40 -13.02
C GLN A 421 -3.58 -14.77 -12.61
N GLY A 422 -3.29 -15.20 -11.38
CA GLY A 422 -3.75 -16.47 -10.81
C GLY A 422 -4.82 -16.32 -9.74
N TRP A 423 -5.39 -15.13 -9.57
CA TRP A 423 -6.33 -14.85 -8.49
C TRP A 423 -7.66 -15.55 -8.72
N THR A 424 -8.14 -16.24 -7.67
CA THR A 424 -9.49 -16.79 -7.64
C THR A 424 -10.39 -15.83 -6.89
N THR A 425 -11.45 -15.35 -7.55
CA THR A 425 -12.44 -14.44 -6.98
C THR A 425 -12.95 -14.95 -5.63
N VAL A 426 -12.99 -14.06 -4.64
CA VAL A 426 -13.47 -14.39 -3.30
C VAL A 426 -14.96 -14.70 -3.29
N ALA A 427 -15.40 -15.47 -2.29
CA ALA A 427 -16.81 -15.78 -2.09
C ALA A 427 -17.67 -14.50 -1.88
N PRO A 428 -19.01 -14.58 -2.06
CA PRO A 428 -19.91 -13.47 -1.77
C PRO A 428 -19.68 -12.87 -0.37
N GLN A 429 -19.83 -11.55 -0.26
CA GLN A 429 -19.65 -10.85 1.01
C GLN A 429 -20.79 -11.22 1.97
N HIS A 430 -20.45 -11.55 3.21
CA HIS A 430 -21.40 -11.75 4.29
C HIS A 430 -21.28 -10.60 5.30
N GLN A 431 -22.40 -10.15 5.84
CA GLN A 431 -22.44 -9.13 6.88
C GLN A 431 -23.11 -9.69 8.13
N CYS A 432 -22.34 -9.84 9.20
CA CYS A 432 -22.84 -10.29 10.49
C CYS A 432 -22.89 -9.11 11.47
N VAL A 433 -24.05 -8.85 12.06
CA VAL A 433 -24.28 -7.74 13.01
C VAL A 433 -24.48 -8.30 14.41
N HIS A 434 -23.71 -7.80 15.37
CA HIS A 434 -23.69 -8.27 16.77
C HIS A 434 -23.61 -7.14 17.78
N THR A 435 -23.96 -7.45 19.03
CA THR A 435 -23.69 -6.60 20.20
C THR A 435 -22.45 -7.12 20.95
N ILE A 436 -21.57 -6.21 21.38
CA ILE A 436 -20.21 -6.50 21.85
C ILE A 436 -20.23 -7.19 23.23
N LYS A 437 -20.12 -8.52 23.28
CA LYS A 437 -19.66 -9.31 24.45
C LYS A 437 -19.02 -10.64 24.05
N SER A 438 -19.73 -11.45 23.27
CA SER A 438 -19.22 -12.72 22.74
C SER A 438 -19.80 -12.93 21.35
N VAL A 439 -18.92 -12.99 20.36
CA VAL A 439 -19.30 -13.01 18.95
C VAL A 439 -19.12 -14.43 18.43
N ASP A 440 -20.24 -15.06 18.04
CA ASP A 440 -20.24 -16.35 17.35
C ASP A 440 -20.08 -16.21 15.83
N ALA A 441 -19.87 -14.97 15.36
CA ALA A 441 -19.76 -14.61 13.96
C ALA A 441 -20.95 -15.03 13.08
N CYS A 442 -22.15 -15.14 13.68
CA CYS A 442 -23.38 -15.62 13.04
C CYS A 442 -23.31 -17.12 12.66
N TRP A 443 -22.58 -17.91 13.45
CA TRP A 443 -22.46 -19.35 13.25
C TRP A 443 -23.83 -20.03 13.06
N GLY A 444 -23.91 -20.89 12.04
CA GLY A 444 -25.14 -21.62 11.69
C GLY A 444 -26.18 -20.80 10.95
N ARG A 445 -25.90 -19.54 10.59
CA ARG A 445 -26.78 -18.69 9.77
C ARG A 445 -26.15 -18.33 8.42
N PRO A 446 -26.94 -17.91 7.41
CA PRO A 446 -26.40 -17.48 6.11
C PRO A 446 -25.38 -16.34 6.21
N GLU A 447 -25.49 -15.51 7.24
CA GLU A 447 -24.59 -14.36 7.50
C GLU A 447 -23.24 -14.77 8.11
N TYR A 448 -22.97 -16.06 8.29
CA TYR A 448 -21.75 -16.54 8.95
C TYR A 448 -20.47 -15.99 8.30
N VAL A 449 -19.62 -15.35 9.10
CA VAL A 449 -18.32 -14.82 8.65
C VAL A 449 -17.21 -15.71 9.20
N ARG A 450 -16.55 -16.45 8.29
CA ARG A 450 -15.42 -17.33 8.64
C ARG A 450 -14.08 -16.60 8.70
N SER A 451 -13.91 -15.59 7.85
CA SER A 451 -12.66 -14.86 7.67
C SER A 451 -13.01 -13.41 7.46
N LEU A 452 -12.45 -12.53 8.30
CA LEU A 452 -12.72 -11.11 8.26
C LEU A 452 -12.15 -10.43 7.00
N GLU A 453 -12.82 -9.36 6.59
CA GLU A 453 -12.33 -8.35 5.65
C GLU A 453 -12.28 -7.01 6.41
N HIS A 454 -13.42 -6.32 6.49
CA HIS A 454 -13.60 -5.10 7.28
C HIS A 454 -14.32 -5.39 8.61
N VAL A 455 -14.04 -4.59 9.63
CA VAL A 455 -14.78 -4.58 10.89
C VAL A 455 -15.23 -3.15 11.18
N GLN A 456 -16.49 -2.96 11.56
CA GLN A 456 -17.01 -1.67 11.99
C GLN A 456 -17.49 -1.73 13.44
N ALA A 457 -17.00 -0.81 14.27
CA ALA A 457 -17.58 -0.51 15.57
C ALA A 457 -18.47 0.73 15.43
N ARG A 458 -19.78 0.52 15.41
CA ARG A 458 -20.78 1.60 15.40
C ARG A 458 -20.99 2.12 16.81
N ILE A 459 -20.58 3.36 17.05
CA ILE A 459 -20.55 3.96 18.39
C ILE A 459 -21.49 5.16 18.45
N THR A 460 -22.41 5.11 19.41
CA THR A 460 -23.16 6.27 19.89
C THR A 460 -22.69 6.58 21.30
N LEU A 461 -22.07 7.75 21.48
CA LEU A 461 -21.41 8.15 22.71
C LEU A 461 -21.52 9.67 22.88
N SER A 462 -22.03 10.13 24.02
CA SER A 462 -21.97 11.53 24.40
C SER A 462 -20.69 11.81 25.19
N HIS A 463 -19.99 12.89 24.87
CA HIS A 463 -18.81 13.33 25.62
C HIS A 463 -18.73 14.86 25.58
N ASN A 464 -18.28 15.49 26.67
CA ASN A 464 -18.22 16.95 26.77
C ASN A 464 -17.10 17.57 25.90
N GLN A 465 -16.11 16.77 25.51
CA GLN A 465 -15.03 17.17 24.61
C GLN A 465 -14.54 15.97 23.81
N ARG A 466 -15.04 15.79 22.59
CA ARG A 466 -14.84 14.61 21.75
C ARG A 466 -13.36 14.30 21.50
N GLY A 467 -12.53 15.31 21.28
CA GLY A 467 -11.09 15.18 21.02
C GLY A 467 -10.24 14.57 22.15
N LYS A 468 -10.78 14.46 23.36
CA LYS A 468 -10.09 13.79 24.48
C LYS A 468 -10.19 12.27 24.44
N LEU A 469 -11.08 11.73 23.62
CA LEU A 469 -11.32 10.29 23.55
C LEU A 469 -10.19 9.62 22.76
N ALA A 470 -9.74 8.47 23.25
CA ALA A 470 -9.07 7.47 22.43
C ALA A 470 -9.91 6.20 22.46
N ILE A 471 -10.08 5.57 21.30
CA ILE A 471 -10.92 4.36 21.16
C ILE A 471 -10.09 3.26 20.53
N HIS A 472 -10.07 2.09 21.17
CA HIS A 472 -9.37 0.90 20.67
C HIS A 472 -10.33 -0.28 20.57
N LEU A 473 -10.15 -1.11 19.55
CA LEU A 473 -10.86 -2.37 19.36
C LEU A 473 -9.85 -3.51 19.27
N ILE A 474 -10.04 -4.54 20.10
CA ILE A 474 -9.16 -5.70 20.18
C ILE A 474 -9.92 -6.93 19.66
N SER A 475 -9.37 -7.59 18.65
CA SER A 475 -9.91 -8.83 18.08
C SER A 475 -9.70 -10.04 19.00
N PRO A 476 -10.42 -11.16 18.79
CA PRO A 476 -10.22 -12.40 19.55
C PRO A 476 -8.80 -12.97 19.44
N LEU A 477 -8.08 -12.64 18.37
CA LEU A 477 -6.69 -13.05 18.17
C LEU A 477 -5.67 -12.02 18.72
N GLY A 478 -6.14 -10.98 19.40
CA GLY A 478 -5.31 -9.99 20.08
C GLY A 478 -4.84 -8.82 19.20
N THR A 479 -5.39 -8.66 17.99
CA THR A 479 -5.06 -7.52 17.13
C THR A 479 -5.75 -6.27 17.67
N CYS A 480 -4.95 -5.29 18.12
CA CYS A 480 -5.45 -4.00 18.62
C CYS A 480 -5.46 -2.96 17.49
N SER A 481 -6.65 -2.45 17.19
CA SER A 481 -6.90 -1.37 16.25
C SER A 481 -7.25 -0.09 17.00
N THR A 482 -6.50 0.99 16.78
CA THR A 482 -6.88 2.33 17.24
C THR A 482 -7.94 2.87 16.29
N LEU A 483 -9.18 2.91 16.76
CA LEU A 483 -10.33 3.44 16.05
C LEU A 483 -10.36 4.96 16.08
N LEU A 484 -9.88 5.58 17.16
CA LEU A 484 -9.79 7.04 17.29
C LEU A 484 -8.54 7.39 18.09
N PHE A 485 -7.69 8.24 17.51
CA PHE A 485 -6.63 8.91 18.24
C PHE A 485 -7.17 10.17 18.93
N PRO A 486 -6.58 10.60 20.06
CA PRO A 486 -6.89 11.92 20.62
C PRO A 486 -6.67 13.02 19.58
N ARG A 487 -7.62 13.94 19.48
CA ARG A 487 -7.59 15.08 18.56
C ARG A 487 -7.64 16.38 19.36
N PRO A 488 -6.50 17.02 19.65
CA PRO A 488 -6.44 18.17 20.58
C PRO A 488 -7.29 19.37 20.15
N ASN A 489 -7.54 19.53 18.85
CA ASN A 489 -8.33 20.61 18.27
C ASN A 489 -9.84 20.35 18.31
N ASP A 490 -10.28 19.12 18.58
CA ASP A 490 -11.69 18.75 18.64
C ASP A 490 -12.31 19.03 20.01
N PHE A 491 -12.86 20.23 20.15
CA PHE A 491 -13.57 20.67 21.35
C PHE A 491 -15.07 20.35 21.34
N SER A 492 -15.58 19.60 20.35
CA SER A 492 -17.01 19.36 20.20
C SER A 492 -17.60 18.60 21.39
N SER A 493 -18.81 18.99 21.81
CA SER A 493 -19.60 18.31 22.84
C SER A 493 -20.68 17.38 22.26
N GLU A 494 -20.73 17.24 20.93
CA GLU A 494 -21.75 16.43 20.23
C GLU A 494 -21.50 14.93 20.36
N GLY A 495 -20.25 14.54 20.68
CA GLY A 495 -19.85 13.13 20.75
C GLY A 495 -19.94 12.43 19.39
N PHE A 496 -20.32 11.16 19.41
CA PHE A 496 -20.54 10.31 18.23
C PHE A 496 -21.99 9.84 18.20
N ASN A 497 -22.61 9.81 17.02
CA ASN A 497 -23.97 9.33 16.81
C ASN A 497 -23.98 8.29 15.70
N ASP A 498 -24.12 7.00 16.06
CA ASP A 498 -24.03 5.85 15.16
C ASP A 498 -22.83 5.92 14.20
N TRP A 499 -21.69 6.43 14.70
CA TRP A 499 -20.49 6.59 13.88
C TRP A 499 -19.79 5.24 13.72
N ALA A 500 -19.58 4.82 12.48
CA ALA A 500 -19.08 3.50 12.14
C ALA A 500 -17.56 3.50 11.98
N PHE A 501 -16.80 3.52 13.07
CA PHE A 501 -15.34 3.40 13.02
C PHE A 501 -14.93 2.07 12.36
N MET A 502 -14.07 2.12 11.33
CA MET A 502 -13.69 0.95 10.54
C MET A 502 -12.25 0.53 10.80
N THR A 503 -11.99 -0.77 10.81
CA THR A 503 -10.63 -1.31 10.79
C THR A 503 -10.42 -2.39 9.73
N THR A 504 -9.27 -2.33 9.07
CA THR A 504 -8.75 -3.34 8.14
C THR A 504 -7.68 -4.23 8.78
N HIS A 505 -7.26 -3.95 10.03
CA HIS A 505 -6.08 -4.58 10.64
C HIS A 505 -6.28 -6.06 10.98
N SER A 506 -7.53 -6.49 11.17
CA SER A 506 -7.90 -7.89 11.45
C SER A 506 -8.23 -8.69 10.18
N TRP A 507 -7.84 -8.21 8.98
CA TRP A 507 -8.17 -8.87 7.71
C TRP A 507 -7.61 -10.30 7.66
N GLY A 508 -8.51 -11.26 7.43
CA GLY A 508 -8.22 -12.69 7.37
C GLY A 508 -8.36 -13.43 8.70
N GLU A 509 -8.59 -12.74 9.82
CA GLU A 509 -8.78 -13.37 11.12
C GLU A 509 -10.14 -14.07 11.23
N ASP A 510 -10.23 -15.11 12.07
CA ASP A 510 -11.50 -15.68 12.50
C ASP A 510 -12.13 -14.76 13.57
N PRO A 511 -13.32 -14.18 13.33
CA PRO A 511 -13.94 -13.23 14.25
C PRO A 511 -14.60 -13.88 15.47
N GLN A 512 -14.63 -15.21 15.58
CA GLN A 512 -15.25 -15.89 16.71
C GLN A 512 -14.44 -15.69 17.99
N GLY A 513 -15.14 -15.30 19.05
CA GLY A 513 -14.56 -15.14 20.38
C GLY A 513 -14.90 -13.82 21.04
N GLU A 514 -14.02 -13.39 21.95
CA GLU A 514 -14.17 -12.17 22.73
C GLU A 514 -13.59 -10.97 21.99
N TRP A 515 -14.41 -9.93 21.83
CA TRP A 515 -13.99 -8.63 21.32
C TRP A 515 -13.98 -7.63 22.47
N THR A 516 -12.91 -6.83 22.58
CA THR A 516 -12.80 -5.79 23.61
C THR A 516 -12.81 -4.41 22.97
N LEU A 517 -13.71 -3.53 23.43
CA LEU A 517 -13.74 -2.12 23.07
C LEU A 517 -13.27 -1.30 24.26
N GLU A 518 -12.16 -0.58 24.10
CA GLU A 518 -11.58 0.29 25.12
C GLU A 518 -11.80 1.75 24.73
N ILE A 519 -12.25 2.57 25.69
CA ILE A 519 -12.41 4.01 25.54
C ILE A 519 -11.59 4.65 26.66
N GLU A 520 -10.40 5.15 26.34
CA GLU A 520 -9.54 5.83 27.31
C GLU A 520 -9.99 7.29 27.52
N ASN A 521 -9.67 7.84 28.70
CA ASN A 521 -10.03 9.17 29.22
C ASN A 521 -11.40 9.30 29.95
N PHE A 522 -11.66 8.43 30.93
CA PHE A 522 -12.56 8.77 32.03
C PHE A 522 -11.76 9.22 33.26
N THR A 523 -12.08 10.40 33.79
CA THR A 523 -11.80 10.69 35.20
C THR A 523 -12.85 9.97 36.03
N LEU A 524 -12.44 8.95 36.78
CA LEU A 524 -13.29 8.34 37.80
C LEU A 524 -13.45 9.35 38.96
N ILE A 525 -14.40 10.27 38.86
CA ILE A 525 -14.83 11.05 40.03
C ILE A 525 -15.81 10.16 40.80
N LEU A 526 -15.29 9.49 41.81
CA LEU A 526 -16.10 8.79 42.80
C LEU A 526 -16.81 9.83 43.67
N TRP A 527 -18.08 10.07 43.39
CA TRP A 527 -18.97 10.76 44.31
C TRP A 527 -19.61 9.72 45.23
N GLY A 528 -19.28 9.81 46.52
CA GLY A 528 -19.94 9.06 47.57
C GLY A 528 -20.25 10.00 48.73
N THR A 529 -21.35 9.74 49.44
CA THR A 529 -21.60 10.33 50.75
C THR A 529 -20.97 9.44 51.81
N GLY A 530 -19.95 9.96 52.50
CA GLY A 530 -19.42 9.37 53.72
C GLY A 530 -20.10 9.98 54.93
N SER A 531 -20.59 9.15 55.86
CA SER A 531 -21.05 9.61 57.18
C SER A 531 -19.88 10.23 57.95
N SER A 532 -20.11 11.36 58.62
CA SER A 532 -19.10 12.13 59.38
C SER A 532 -18.56 11.46 60.65
N VAL A 533 -18.82 10.15 60.85
CA VAL A 533 -18.46 9.44 62.07
C VAL A 533 -17.74 8.15 61.72
N PHE A 534 -16.44 8.12 62.04
CA PHE A 534 -15.54 6.99 61.86
C PHE A 534 -15.59 6.14 63.14
N ASN A 535 -15.99 4.87 63.06
CA ASN A 535 -15.85 3.93 64.18
C ASN A 535 -15.27 2.59 63.69
N PRO A 536 -13.97 2.32 63.90
CA PRO A 536 -13.24 1.25 63.21
C PRO A 536 -13.44 -0.15 63.83
N SER A 537 -14.63 -0.45 64.38
CA SER A 537 -14.86 -1.70 65.11
C SER A 537 -16.22 -2.39 64.87
N SER A 538 -16.99 -2.03 63.84
CA SER A 538 -18.24 -2.77 63.52
C SER A 538 -18.00 -3.97 62.59
N SER A 539 -18.74 -5.05 62.83
CA SER A 539 -18.59 -6.38 62.25
C SER A 539 -19.35 -6.61 60.93
N ASP A 540 -19.82 -5.56 60.24
CA ASP A 540 -20.77 -5.68 59.14
C ASP A 540 -20.14 -5.55 57.73
N PHE A 541 -19.06 -6.30 57.47
CA PHE A 541 -18.55 -6.48 56.10
C PHE A 541 -18.20 -7.95 55.82
N PRO A 542 -18.83 -8.60 54.82
CA PRO A 542 -18.44 -9.94 54.40
C PRO A 542 -17.07 -9.90 53.70
N ARG A 543 -16.14 -10.75 54.14
CA ARG A 543 -14.87 -11.02 53.46
C ARG A 543 -15.06 -12.01 52.30
N PRO A 544 -14.49 -11.77 51.11
CA PRO A 544 -14.29 -12.83 50.12
C PRO A 544 -13.16 -13.77 50.57
N SER A 545 -13.37 -15.06 50.36
CA SER A 545 -12.43 -16.14 50.65
C SER A 545 -11.29 -16.22 49.63
N ASN A 546 -10.07 -16.44 50.12
CA ASN A 546 -8.83 -16.65 49.37
C ASN A 546 -8.86 -17.88 48.44
N ASN A 547 -8.39 -17.73 47.18
CA ASN A 547 -7.18 -18.40 46.67
C ASN A 547 -7.03 -18.27 45.14
N SER A 548 -6.21 -17.31 44.68
CA SER A 548 -5.04 -17.53 43.79
C SER A 548 -4.57 -16.22 43.15
N CYS A 549 -3.65 -15.51 43.81
CA CYS A 549 -2.99 -14.34 43.23
C CYS A 549 -1.57 -14.69 42.78
N LYS A 550 -1.22 -14.34 41.53
CA LYS A 550 0.06 -14.70 40.90
C LYS A 550 1.11 -13.59 40.90
N THR A 551 0.79 -12.39 41.37
CA THR A 551 1.73 -11.26 41.41
C THR A 551 1.52 -10.44 42.67
N PHE A 552 2.61 -10.16 43.37
CA PHE A 552 2.63 -9.39 44.62
C PHE A 552 3.54 -8.17 44.44
N ASP A 553 3.17 -7.04 45.03
CA ASP A 553 4.08 -5.90 45.17
C ASP A 553 5.03 -6.07 46.37
N ALA A 554 5.89 -5.07 46.61
CA ALA A 554 6.86 -5.07 47.71
C ALA A 554 6.22 -5.11 49.12
N GLN A 555 4.90 -5.05 49.23
CA GLN A 555 4.12 -5.13 50.46
C GLN A 555 3.23 -6.39 50.52
N GLN A 556 3.38 -7.32 49.57
CA GLN A 556 2.61 -8.57 49.46
C GLN A 556 1.09 -8.39 49.27
N ILE A 557 0.66 -7.34 48.58
CA ILE A 557 -0.74 -7.14 48.20
C ILE A 557 -1.01 -7.76 46.83
N CYS A 558 -2.12 -8.51 46.73
CA CYS A 558 -2.61 -9.06 45.48
C CYS A 558 -3.31 -7.98 44.64
N ILE A 559 -2.87 -7.74 43.40
CA ILE A 559 -3.48 -6.76 42.50
C ILE A 559 -4.10 -7.50 41.31
N GLY A 560 -5.43 -7.57 41.26
CA GLY A 560 -6.20 -8.02 40.11
C GLY A 560 -7.65 -8.35 40.44
N GLU A 561 -8.57 -7.43 40.14
CA GLU A 561 -9.82 -7.78 39.44
C GLU A 561 -10.55 -6.54 38.90
N ILE A 562 -11.03 -6.71 37.68
CA ILE A 562 -11.86 -5.82 36.87
C ILE A 562 -13.28 -5.83 37.46
N ILE A 563 -13.81 -4.66 37.85
CA ILE A 563 -15.21 -4.54 38.26
C ILE A 563 -16.08 -4.37 37.02
N GLN A 564 -16.86 -5.40 36.71
CA GLN A 564 -18.00 -5.35 35.80
C GLN A 564 -19.05 -4.36 36.32
N ALA A 565 -19.47 -3.41 35.46
CA ALA A 565 -20.69 -2.63 35.67
C ALA A 565 -21.66 -2.90 34.52
N SER A 566 -22.70 -3.68 34.81
CA SER A 566 -23.93 -3.74 34.01
C SER A 566 -24.79 -2.53 34.36
N LEU A 567 -25.12 -1.68 33.38
CA LEU A 567 -26.21 -0.71 33.51
C LEU A 567 -27.40 -1.13 32.64
N LYS A 568 -28.56 -1.28 33.28
CA LYS A 568 -29.88 -1.16 32.66
C LYS A 568 -30.23 0.32 32.61
N LEU A 569 -30.71 0.73 31.44
CA LEU A 569 -31.38 1.99 31.02
C LEU A 569 -31.46 3.13 32.03
#